data_AF-A0A4Q4D1D6-F1
#
_entry.id   AF-A0A4Q4D1D6-F1
#
_cell.length_a   1.000
_cell.length_b   1.000
_cell.length_c   1.000
_cell.angle_alpha   90.00
_cell.angle_beta   90.00
_cell.angle_gamma   90.00
#
_symmetry.space_group_name_H-M   'P 1'
#
loop_
_entity.id
_entity.type
_entity.pdbx_description
1 polymer ?
#
loop_
_entity_poly.entity_id
_entity_poly.type
_entity_poly.pdbx_seq_one_letter_code
_entity_poly.pdbx_strand_id
1 'polypeptide(L)'
;MSRATTPPAERQGTFTSLKVRNYRIYATGALFSNVGTWLQSTAQAWLVLQLTGSGAALGLTIALQLLPSLVLSPFAGVLADRVAKRTLLRWLQLGMA
;
A
#
# COMPACT_ATOMS: atom_id res chain seq x y z
N MET A 1 7.70 -48.75 16.94
CA MET A 1 8.03 -47.48 17.63
C MET A 1 9.04 -46.72 16.77
N SER A 2 8.60 -45.81 15.89
CA SER A 2 9.50 -45.00 15.04
C SER A 2 9.45 -43.55 15.53
N ARG A 3 10.60 -43.02 15.96
CA ARG A 3 10.74 -41.66 16.51
C ARG A 3 10.58 -40.64 15.38
N ALA A 4 9.57 -39.79 15.47
CA ALA A 4 9.48 -38.56 14.68
C ALA A 4 10.60 -37.61 15.13
N THR A 5 11.66 -37.50 14.33
CA THR A 5 12.67 -36.46 14.49
C THR A 5 12.12 -35.17 13.88
N THR A 6 11.55 -34.29 14.70
CA THR A 6 11.24 -32.92 14.30
C THR A 6 12.56 -32.22 13.95
N PRO A 7 12.74 -31.68 12.73
CA PRO A 7 13.94 -30.92 12.41
C PRO A 7 14.06 -29.72 13.36
N PRO A 8 15.28 -29.35 13.78
CA PRO A 8 15.48 -28.20 14.66
C PRO A 8 14.90 -26.96 13.97
N ALA A 9 14.05 -26.22 14.68
CA ALA A 9 13.52 -24.96 14.20
C ALA A 9 14.70 -24.01 13.94
N GLU A 10 15.12 -23.89 12.68
CA GLU A 10 16.07 -22.86 12.26
C GLU A 10 15.52 -21.52 12.75
N ARG A 11 16.33 -20.79 13.52
CA ARG A 11 16.01 -19.42 13.93
C ARG A 11 15.90 -18.58 12.67
N GLN A 12 14.70 -18.45 12.13
CA GLN A 12 14.41 -17.56 11.02
C GLN A 12 14.66 -16.13 11.53
N GLY A 13 15.78 -15.55 11.16
CA GLY A 13 16.09 -14.16 11.50
C GLY A 13 15.07 -13.23 10.84
N THR A 14 14.80 -12.07 11.45
CA THR A 14 13.82 -11.06 11.02
C THR A 14 13.92 -10.68 9.53
N PHE A 15 15.12 -10.80 8.93
CA PHE A 15 15.38 -10.44 7.54
C PHE A 15 15.47 -11.62 6.57
N THR A 16 14.98 -12.79 6.95
CA THR A 16 15.05 -14.01 6.11
C THR A 16 14.35 -13.81 4.77
N SER A 17 13.23 -13.07 4.72
CA SER A 17 12.49 -12.78 3.48
C SER A 17 13.30 -11.97 2.45
N LEU A 18 14.27 -11.15 2.88
CA LEU A 18 15.14 -10.37 1.98
C LEU A 18 16.16 -11.23 1.22
N LYS A 19 16.33 -12.51 1.60
CA LYS A 19 17.15 -13.46 0.85
C LYS A 19 16.52 -13.81 -0.51
N VAL A 20 15.19 -13.69 -0.65
CA VAL A 20 14.49 -13.95 -1.91
C VAL A 20 14.67 -12.75 -2.84
N ARG A 21 15.31 -12.94 -4.00
CA ARG A 21 15.63 -11.86 -4.96
C ARG A 21 14.40 -11.04 -5.36
N ASN A 22 13.30 -11.72 -5.70
CA ASN A 22 12.05 -11.06 -6.10
C ASN A 22 11.47 -10.21 -4.97
N TYR A 23 11.46 -10.75 -3.74
CA TYR A 23 10.98 -10.02 -2.58
C TYR A 23 11.86 -8.81 -2.26
N ARG A 24 13.19 -8.93 -2.37
CA ARG A 24 14.10 -7.82 -2.14
C ARG A 24 13.86 -6.67 -3.12
N ILE A 25 13.71 -6.96 -4.42
CA ILE A 25 13.40 -5.94 -5.43
C ILE A 25 12.06 -5.27 -5.12
N TYR A 26 11.04 -6.07 -4.83
CA TYR A 26 9.72 -5.55 -4.43
C TYR A 26 9.81 -4.67 -3.18
N ALA A 27 10.49 -5.13 -2.13
CA ALA A 27 10.60 -4.40 -0.87
C ALA A 27 11.34 -3.07 -1.06
N THR A 28 12.45 -3.06 -1.79
CA THR A 28 13.15 -1.80 -2.09
C THR A 28 12.30 -0.87 -2.94
N GLY A 29 11.63 -1.39 -3.97
CA GLY A 29 10.72 -0.59 -4.81
C GLY A 29 9.57 0.00 -3.99
N ALA A 30 8.91 -0.82 -3.17
CA ALA A 30 7.81 -0.40 -2.31
C ALA A 30 8.23 0.67 -1.30
N LEU A 31 9.44 0.60 -0.74
CA LEU A 31 9.98 1.63 0.13
C LEU A 31 10.08 2.98 -0.58
N PHE A 32 10.74 3.02 -1.75
CA PHE A 32 10.88 4.25 -2.51
C PHE A 32 9.54 4.78 -3.03
N SER A 33 8.65 3.91 -3.51
CA SER A 33 7.31 4.29 -3.95
C SER A 33 6.52 4.92 -2.81
N ASN A 34 6.54 4.33 -1.61
CA ASN A 34 5.84 4.88 -0.46
C ASN A 34 6.39 6.26 -0.07
N VAL A 35 7.71 6.43 -0.06
CA VAL A 35 8.34 7.75 0.18
C VAL A 35 7.90 8.77 -0.87
N GLY A 36 7.88 8.39 -2.15
CA GLY A 36 7.41 9.24 -3.25
C GLY A 36 5.95 9.68 -3.07
N THR A 37 5.07 8.76 -2.67
CA THR A 37 3.65 9.07 -2.40
C THR A 37 3.49 10.07 -1.26
N TRP A 38 4.25 9.93 -0.17
CA TRP A 38 4.21 10.89 0.95
C TRP A 38 4.74 12.26 0.55
N LEU A 39 5.81 12.29 -0.26
CA LEU A 39 6.36 13.54 -0.77
C LEU A 39 5.36 14.24 -1.70
N GLN A 40 4.72 13.50 -2.61
CA GLN A 40 3.66 14.03 -3.48
C GLN A 40 2.50 14.59 -2.67
N SER A 41 2.04 13.85 -1.65
CA SER A 41 0.93 14.27 -0.79
C SER A 41 1.25 15.56 -0.04
N THR A 42 2.49 15.69 0.46
CA THR A 42 2.97 16.90 1.15
C THR A 42 3.07 18.08 0.20
N ALA A 43 3.62 17.87 -1.00
CA ALA A 43 3.74 18.89 -2.03
C ALA A 43 2.35 19.39 -2.49
N GLN A 44 1.40 18.48 -2.66
CA GLN A 44 0.02 18.81 -3.02
C GLN A 44 -0.66 19.63 -1.92
N ALA A 45 -0.50 19.24 -0.65
CA ALA A 45 -1.02 20.00 0.48
C ALA A 45 -0.43 21.42 0.50
N TRP A 46 0.88 21.56 0.28
CA TRP A 46 1.53 22.86 0.24
C TRP A 46 1.06 23.73 -0.94
N LEU A 47 0.86 23.13 -2.12
CA LEU A 47 0.33 23.81 -3.30
C LEU A 47 -1.08 24.36 -3.06
N VAL A 48 -1.97 23.56 -2.46
CA VAL A 48 -3.33 24.02 -2.11
C VAL A 48 -3.27 25.21 -1.17
N LEU A 49 -2.38 25.16 -0.16
CA LEU A 49 -2.19 26.27 0.77
C LEU A 49 -1.67 27.53 0.06
N GLN A 50 -0.72 27.41 -0.88
CA GLN A 50 -0.23 28.55 -1.66
C GLN A 50 -1.30 29.17 -2.54
N LEU A 51 -2.13 28.36 -3.19
CA LEU A 51 -3.16 28.83 -4.12
C LEU A 51 -4.39 29.42 -3.43
N THR A 52 -4.77 28.88 -2.26
CA THR A 52 -5.99 29.30 -1.55
C THR A 52 -5.75 30.21 -0.37
N GLY A 53 -4.53 30.21 0.20
CA GLY A 53 -4.20 30.95 1.42
C GLY A 53 -4.99 30.53 2.67
N SER A 54 -5.84 29.49 2.57
CA SER A 54 -6.83 29.13 3.58
C SER A 54 -6.69 27.67 4.01
N GLY A 55 -6.46 27.45 5.29
CA GLY A 55 -6.42 26.11 5.89
C GLY A 55 -7.74 25.35 5.77
N ALA A 56 -8.87 26.05 5.63
CA ALA A 56 -10.18 25.41 5.43
C ALA A 56 -10.28 24.73 4.05
N ALA A 57 -9.75 25.37 3.00
CA ALA A 57 -9.74 24.79 1.64
C ALA A 57 -8.81 23.57 1.56
N LEU A 58 -7.69 23.60 2.29
CA LEU A 58 -6.83 22.43 2.47
C LEU A 58 -7.59 21.28 3.13
N GLY A 59 -8.29 21.54 4.24
CA GLY A 59 -9.08 20.54 4.96
C GLY A 59 -10.18 19.92 4.08
N LEU A 60 -10.89 20.73 3.29
CA LEU A 60 -11.91 20.25 2.35
C LEU A 60 -11.31 19.38 1.25
N THR A 61 -10.14 19.76 0.71
CA THR A 61 -9.45 18.98 -0.33
C THR A 61 -9.02 17.61 0.19
N ILE A 62 -8.53 17.54 1.43
CA ILE A 62 -8.19 16.28 2.09
C ILE A 62 -9.45 15.44 2.34
N ALA A 63 -10.54 16.06 2.82
CA ALA A 63 -11.80 15.37 3.05
C ALA A 63 -12.34 14.73 1.75
N LEU A 64 -12.30 15.46 0.64
CA LEU A 64 -12.72 14.96 -0.67
C LEU A 64 -11.81 13.86 -1.23
N GLN A 65 -10.53 13.82 -0.87
CA GLN A 65 -9.65 12.70 -1.21
C GLN A 65 -9.94 11.44 -0.39
N LEU A 66 -10.32 11.59 0.88
CA LEU A 66 -10.61 10.47 1.78
C LEU A 66 -12.01 9.90 1.59
N LEU A 67 -12.97 10.71 1.13
CA LEU A 67 -14.38 10.34 0.98
C LEU A 67 -14.58 9.10 0.09
N PRO A 68 -14.00 9.01 -1.12
CA PRO A 68 -14.14 7.83 -1.97
C PRO A 68 -13.55 6.59 -1.30
N SER A 69 -12.39 6.73 -0.65
CA SER A 69 -11.73 5.63 0.06
C SER A 69 -12.58 5.10 1.21
N LEU A 70 -13.19 6.01 1.99
CA LEU A 70 -14.09 5.65 3.08
C LEU A 70 -15.32 4.87 2.59
N VAL A 71 -15.95 5.36 1.52
CA VAL A 71 -17.16 4.74 0.98
C VAL A 71 -16.87 3.44 0.25
N LEU A 72 -15.76 3.36 -0.49
CA LEU A 72 -15.43 2.21 -1.34
C LEU A 72 -14.65 1.11 -0.62
N SER A 73 -13.96 1.41 0.49
CA SER A 73 -13.15 0.41 1.23
C SER A 73 -13.90 -0.85 1.70
N PRO A 74 -15.16 -0.80 2.18
CA PRO A 74 -15.87 -2.02 2.59
C PRO A 74 -16.19 -2.89 1.39
N PHE A 75 -16.57 -2.28 0.26
CA PHE A 75 -16.85 -2.99 -0.99
C PHE A 75 -15.59 -3.59 -1.60
N ALA A 76 -14.45 -2.89 -1.47
CA ALA A 76 -13.16 -3.36 -1.96
C ALA A 76 -12.73 -4.67 -1.27
N GLY A 77 -13.00 -4.84 0.02
CA GLY A 77 -12.73 -6.08 0.75
C GLY A 77 -13.52 -7.27 0.20
N VAL A 78 -14.83 -7.09 0.00
CA VAL A 78 -15.71 -8.13 -0.57
C VAL A 78 -15.28 -8.49 -2.00
N LEU A 79 -14.87 -7.50 -2.79
CA LEU A 79 -14.37 -7.73 -4.15
C LEU A 79 -13.02 -8.46 -4.16
N ALA A 80 -12.13 -8.14 -3.21
CA ALA A 80 -10.82 -8.77 -3.09
C ALA A 80 -10.89 -10.27 -2.78
N ASP A 81 -11.91 -10.69 -2.02
CA ASP A 81 -12.10 -12.10 -1.66
C ASP A 81 -12.72 -12.93 -2.80
N ARG A 82 -13.41 -12.28 -3.76
CA ARG A 82 -14.14 -12.97 -4.84
C ARG A 82 -13.44 -12.97 -6.19
N VAL A 83 -12.51 -12.03 -6.42
CA VAL A 83 -11.85 -11.86 -7.72
C VAL A 83 -10.44 -12.47 -7.71
N ALA A 84 -10.06 -13.14 -8.80
CA ALA A 84 -8.70 -13.64 -8.97
C ALA A 84 -7.67 -12.51 -8.81
N LYS A 85 -6.67 -12.68 -7.93
CA LYS A 85 -5.67 -11.66 -7.56
C LYS A 85 -5.03 -10.94 -8.75
N ARG A 86 -4.74 -11.67 -9.84
CA ARG A 86 -4.17 -11.09 -11.07
C ARG A 86 -5.14 -10.14 -11.78
N THR A 87 -6.42 -10.48 -11.85
CA THR A 87 -7.45 -9.65 -12.46
C THR A 87 -7.70 -8.40 -11.62
N LEU A 88 -7.80 -8.57 -10.30
CA LEU A 88 -7.96 -7.45 -9.37
C LEU A 88 -6.80 -6.45 -9.47
N LEU A 89 -5.56 -6.93 -9.47
CA LEU A 89 -4.38 -6.06 -9.61
C LEU A 89 -4.40 -5.26 -10.92
N ARG A 90 -4.83 -5.84 -12.05
CA ARG A 90 -4.94 -5.11 -13.32
C ARG A 90 -5.99 -4.00 -13.26
N TRP A 91 -7.15 -4.27 -12.67
CA TRP A 91 -8.20 -3.27 -12.48
C TRP A 91 -7.76 -2.12 -11.57
N LEU A 92 -7.05 -2.44 -10.48
CA LEU A 92 -6.50 -1.42 -9.58
C LEU A 92 -5.47 -0.52 -10.27
N GLN A 93 -4.60 -1.10 -11.11
CA GLN A 93 -3.62 -0.32 -11.87
C GLN A 93 -4.30 0.56 -12.94
N LEU A 94 -5.37 0.07 -13.59
CA LEU A 94 -6.14 0.87 -14.55
C LEU A 94 -6.93 2.00 -13.89
N GLY A 95 -7.44 1.79 -12.67
CA GLY A 95 -8.15 2.83 -11.93
C GLY A 95 -7.26 3.94 -11.38
N MET A 96 -5.93 3.73 -11.36
CA MET A 96 -4.93 4.72 -10.94
C MET A 96 -4.27 5.46 -12.12
N ALA A 97 -4.50 5.02 -13.37
CA ALA A 97 -3.98 5.66 -14.58
C ALA A 97 -4.95 6.74 -15.08
#